data_AF-A0A1G7B172-F1
#
_entry.id   AF-A0A1G7B172-F1
#
_cell.length_a   1.000
_cell.length_b   1.000
_cell.length_c   1.000
_cell.angle_alpha   90.00
_cell.angle_beta   90.00
_cell.angle_gamma   90.00
#
_symmetry.space_group_name_H-M   'P 1'
#
loop_
_entity.id
_entity.type
_entity.pdbx_description
1 polymer ?
#
loop_
_entity_poly.entity_id
_entity_poly.type
_entity_poly.pdbx_seq_one_letter_code
_entity_poly.pdbx_strand_id
1 'polypeptide(L)'
;FWRLIGRDGYEGIDPNKTTKAGRLRSLSQTSNMPSVFIESDRDGAGTGRNSQFNWDELKNLYDGGTIGTRGVKSAGNEVYEPPFRGTIVISQNLPVVASKAVLSRICHLFFALDNQTRDSEAAARRIEALQTEDVSHFLVDILKMEDKILQVFFDTKIAHENWLKDSGVKAFRVAHCHAQILAMFDAMKLVLPDLQRLDGAVKQEVFNMATERDQTLDTEHPLNIQFFDVLERLNAAPNTIEGAGHHIRRLHINHSKNPDLLAISMPEIYQLANEYRYDLPPQSDMHHALRQSRQFKFVAANKTVASQITGRSIRCWVFEMPKNLSLT
;
A
#
# COMPACT_ATOMS: atom_id res chain seq x y z
N PHE A 1 7.31 15.92 -15.72
CA PHE A 1 6.79 14.89 -16.65
C PHE A 1 5.82 15.47 -17.66
N TRP A 2 4.72 16.11 -17.25
CA TRP A 2 3.65 16.51 -18.17
C TRP A 2 4.07 17.40 -19.36
N ARG A 3 4.98 18.35 -19.13
CA ARG A 3 5.61 19.16 -20.19
C ARG A 3 6.36 18.33 -21.25
N LEU A 4 6.98 17.19 -20.86
CA LEU A 4 7.68 16.29 -21.79
C LEU A 4 6.75 15.64 -22.82
N ILE A 5 5.47 15.51 -22.48
CA ILE A 5 4.46 14.89 -23.35
C ILE A 5 3.43 15.91 -23.88
N GLY A 6 3.74 17.21 -23.79
CA GLY A 6 2.88 18.26 -24.34
C GLY A 6 1.61 18.56 -23.55
N ARG A 7 1.51 18.12 -22.29
CA ARG A 7 0.35 18.36 -21.43
C ARG A 7 0.73 19.36 -20.34
N ASP A 8 0.38 20.64 -20.50
CA ASP A 8 0.69 21.63 -19.46
C ASP A 8 -0.45 21.80 -18.45
N GLY A 9 -0.11 22.26 -17.24
CA GLY A 9 -1.08 22.63 -16.20
C GLY A 9 -1.93 21.49 -15.60
N TYR A 10 -1.55 20.23 -15.81
CA TYR A 10 -2.19 19.09 -15.16
C TYR A 10 -1.29 18.50 -14.07
N GLU A 11 -1.83 18.34 -12.87
CA GLU A 11 -1.07 17.82 -11.72
C GLU A 11 -1.55 16.41 -11.32
N GLY A 12 -2.86 16.22 -11.25
CA GLY A 12 -3.49 14.98 -10.84
C GLY A 12 -4.95 15.20 -10.44
N ILE A 13 -5.53 14.23 -9.74
CA ILE A 13 -6.85 14.34 -9.13
C ILE A 13 -6.81 13.92 -7.66
N ASP A 14 -7.56 14.61 -6.79
CA ASP A 14 -7.87 14.08 -5.46
C ASP A 14 -8.93 12.99 -5.59
N PRO A 15 -8.60 11.71 -5.27
CA PRO A 15 -9.55 10.61 -5.42
C PRO A 15 -10.75 10.76 -4.48
N ASN A 16 -10.63 11.43 -3.34
CA ASN A 16 -11.70 11.60 -2.36
C ASN A 16 -12.65 12.77 -2.71
N LYS A 17 -12.22 13.72 -3.55
CA LYS A 17 -13.09 14.82 -4.05
C LYS A 17 -13.97 14.42 -5.22
N THR A 18 -13.67 13.31 -5.91
CA THR A 18 -14.44 12.83 -7.08
C THR A 18 -15.36 11.64 -6.72
N THR A 19 -16.47 11.50 -7.46
CA THR A 19 -17.31 10.31 -7.34
C THR A 19 -16.58 9.10 -7.94
N LYS A 20 -16.97 7.87 -7.54
CA LYS A 20 -16.42 6.65 -8.14
C LYS A 20 -16.53 6.69 -9.68
N ALA A 21 -17.69 7.03 -10.21
CA ALA A 21 -17.90 7.17 -11.65
C ALA A 21 -17.03 8.27 -12.30
N GLY A 22 -16.78 9.38 -11.60
CA GLY A 22 -15.86 10.42 -12.04
C GLY A 22 -14.42 9.92 -12.13
N ARG A 23 -13.93 9.25 -11.08
CA ARG A 23 -12.60 8.62 -11.05
C ARG A 23 -12.40 7.61 -12.18
N LEU A 24 -13.40 6.76 -12.43
CA LEU A 24 -13.38 5.80 -13.54
C LEU A 24 -13.20 6.50 -14.89
N ARG A 25 -13.91 7.60 -15.13
CA ARG A 25 -13.76 8.37 -16.37
C ARG A 25 -12.35 8.94 -16.49
N SER A 26 -11.81 9.52 -15.42
CA SER A 26 -10.44 10.05 -15.42
C SER A 26 -9.40 8.98 -15.73
N LEU A 27 -9.52 7.79 -15.14
CA LEU A 27 -8.62 6.65 -15.43
C LEU A 27 -8.75 6.12 -16.87
N SER A 28 -9.94 6.25 -17.48
CA SER A 28 -10.18 5.82 -18.87
C SER A 28 -9.77 6.85 -19.94
N GLN A 29 -9.51 8.10 -19.56
CA GLN A 29 -9.19 9.17 -20.51
C GLN A 29 -7.83 9.00 -21.19
N THR A 30 -6.92 8.24 -20.57
CA THR A 30 -5.54 8.12 -21.02
C THR A 30 -5.09 6.67 -21.10
N SER A 31 -4.33 6.34 -22.15
CA SER A 31 -3.59 5.07 -22.28
C SER A 31 -2.10 5.40 -22.32
N ASN A 32 -1.28 4.53 -21.72
CA ASN A 32 0.18 4.66 -21.63
C ASN A 32 0.65 5.97 -20.96
N MET A 33 -0.21 6.61 -20.18
CA MET A 33 0.12 7.77 -19.36
C MET A 33 -0.14 7.48 -17.88
N PRO A 34 0.60 8.15 -16.98
CA PRO A 34 0.29 8.08 -15.57
C PRO A 34 -1.06 8.74 -15.26
N SER A 35 -1.79 8.20 -14.30
CA SER A 35 -2.88 8.86 -13.60
C SER A 35 -2.39 9.18 -12.20
N VAL A 36 -2.28 10.47 -11.88
CA VAL A 36 -1.72 10.94 -10.62
C VAL A 36 -2.83 11.19 -9.61
N PHE A 37 -2.76 10.53 -8.45
CA PHE A 37 -3.59 10.79 -7.30
C PHE A 37 -2.80 11.64 -6.30
N ILE A 38 -3.37 12.79 -5.95
CA ILE A 38 -2.81 13.76 -5.00
C ILE A 38 -3.74 13.90 -3.80
N GLU A 39 -3.21 14.33 -2.64
CA GLU A 39 -4.01 14.64 -1.44
C GLU A 39 -4.94 13.49 -0.98
N SER A 40 -4.52 12.25 -1.24
CA SER A 40 -5.27 11.04 -0.87
C SER A 40 -5.14 10.68 0.62
N ASP A 41 -4.16 11.26 1.29
CA ASP A 41 -3.95 11.22 2.72
C ASP A 41 -4.74 12.34 3.42
N ARG A 42 -5.49 11.97 4.45
CA ARG A 42 -6.20 12.92 5.32
C ARG A 42 -5.97 12.51 6.76
N ASP A 43 -5.57 13.47 7.60
CA ASP A 43 -5.39 13.22 9.04
C ASP A 43 -6.71 12.72 9.64
N GLY A 44 -6.66 11.56 10.26
CA GLY A 44 -7.78 10.65 10.50
C GLY A 44 -8.78 11.07 11.58
N ALA A 45 -9.32 12.29 11.53
CA ALA A 45 -10.33 12.77 12.47
C ALA A 45 -11.75 12.86 11.88
N GLY A 46 -11.96 12.54 10.60
CA GLY A 46 -13.25 12.73 9.93
C GLY A 46 -13.94 11.45 9.48
N THR A 47 -15.11 11.15 10.03
CA THR A 47 -16.03 10.16 9.45
C THR A 47 -16.55 10.65 8.08
N GLY A 48 -16.49 9.81 7.05
CA GLY A 48 -17.08 10.09 5.72
C GLY A 48 -16.09 10.57 4.67
N ARG A 49 -16.40 11.68 3.98
CA ARG A 49 -15.68 12.22 2.80
C ARG A 49 -14.24 12.67 3.09
N ASN A 50 -13.80 12.57 4.35
CA ASN A 50 -12.47 12.89 4.88
C ASN A 50 -11.65 11.64 5.27
N SER A 51 -12.11 10.44 4.91
CA SER A 51 -11.35 9.20 5.12
C SER A 51 -10.21 9.04 4.11
N GLN A 52 -9.13 8.37 4.52
CA GLN A 52 -8.03 7.98 3.65
C GLN A 52 -8.55 7.13 2.48
N PHE A 53 -8.00 7.35 1.29
CA PHE A 53 -8.43 6.59 0.11
C PHE A 53 -8.13 5.10 0.26
N ASN A 54 -9.10 4.24 -0.07
CA ASN A 54 -8.91 2.79 -0.04
C ASN A 54 -8.14 2.32 -1.28
N TRP A 55 -6.83 2.16 -1.14
CA TRP A 55 -5.92 1.71 -2.19
C TRP A 55 -6.18 0.28 -2.70
N ASP A 56 -6.87 -0.56 -1.92
CA ASP A 56 -7.22 -1.92 -2.36
C ASP A 56 -8.23 -1.93 -3.53
N GLU A 57 -8.94 -0.83 -3.77
CA GLU A 57 -9.78 -0.67 -4.98
C GLU A 57 -8.95 -0.77 -6.28
N LEU A 58 -7.66 -0.42 -6.23
CA LEU A 58 -6.79 -0.39 -7.43
C LEU A 58 -6.08 -1.71 -7.70
N LYS A 59 -6.29 -2.73 -6.87
CA LYS A 59 -5.57 -4.01 -6.95
C LYS A 59 -5.66 -4.69 -8.32
N ASN A 60 -6.83 -4.59 -8.97
CA ASN A 60 -7.07 -5.19 -10.28
C ASN A 60 -6.39 -4.43 -11.42
N LEU A 61 -6.10 -3.14 -11.24
CA LEU A 61 -5.55 -2.29 -12.31
C LEU A 61 -4.12 -2.66 -12.66
N TYR A 62 -3.35 -3.19 -11.71
CA TYR A 62 -1.94 -3.52 -11.91
C TYR A 62 -1.70 -4.55 -13.03
N ASP A 63 -2.54 -5.58 -13.10
CA ASP A 63 -2.45 -6.62 -14.14
C ASP A 63 -3.31 -6.25 -15.38
N GLY A 64 -3.62 -4.96 -15.58
CA GLY A 64 -4.41 -4.46 -16.72
C GLY A 64 -5.91 -4.74 -16.62
N GLY A 65 -6.41 -5.03 -15.42
CA GLY A 65 -7.82 -5.34 -15.19
C GLY A 65 -8.78 -4.20 -15.50
N THR A 66 -10.07 -4.50 -15.43
CA THR A 66 -11.12 -3.51 -15.71
C THR A 66 -11.08 -2.36 -14.71
N ILE A 67 -11.22 -1.14 -15.22
CA ILE A 67 -11.38 0.05 -14.38
C ILE A 67 -12.75 -0.01 -13.69
N GLY A 68 -13.76 -0.56 -14.36
CA GLY A 68 -15.09 -0.78 -13.82
C GLY A 68 -16.10 -1.16 -14.89
N THR A 69 -17.24 -1.66 -14.45
CA THR A 69 -18.27 -2.26 -15.30
C THR A 69 -19.43 -1.29 -15.50
N ARG A 70 -19.79 -0.98 -16.74
CA ARG A 70 -20.94 -0.11 -17.06
C ARG A 70 -21.89 -0.80 -18.03
N GLY A 71 -23.18 -0.87 -17.68
CA GLY A 71 -24.21 -1.35 -18.59
C GLY A 71 -24.32 -0.48 -19.84
N VAL A 72 -24.33 -1.11 -21.01
CA VAL A 72 -24.63 -0.44 -22.27
C VAL A 72 -26.14 -0.32 -22.38
N LYS A 73 -26.65 0.84 -22.83
CA LYS A 73 -28.09 1.01 -23.07
C LYS A 73 -28.46 0.30 -24.38
N SER A 74 -28.48 -1.03 -24.34
CA SER A 74 -29.02 -1.90 -25.37
C SER A 74 -30.22 -2.68 -24.80
N ALA A 75 -31.05 -3.28 -25.66
CA ALA A 75 -32.17 -4.13 -25.21
C ALA A 75 -31.71 -5.51 -24.68
N GLY A 76 -30.40 -5.68 -24.43
CA GLY A 76 -29.77 -6.91 -23.95
C GLY A 76 -28.87 -6.67 -22.73
N ASN A 77 -28.13 -7.71 -22.32
CA ASN A 77 -27.27 -7.69 -21.14
C ASN A 77 -25.80 -7.30 -21.45
N GLU A 78 -25.58 -6.41 -22.41
CA GLU A 78 -24.24 -6.00 -22.80
C GLU A 78 -23.61 -5.03 -21.80
N VAL A 79 -22.30 -5.21 -21.57
CA VAL A 79 -21.57 -4.48 -20.56
C VAL A 79 -20.24 -3.99 -21.13
N TYR A 80 -19.88 -2.75 -20.80
CA TYR A 80 -18.62 -2.13 -21.17
C TYR A 80 -17.66 -2.16 -19.99
N GLU A 81 -16.53 -2.85 -20.19
CA GLU A 81 -15.48 -3.07 -19.18
C GLU A 81 -14.11 -2.66 -19.76
N PRO A 82 -13.79 -1.35 -19.79
CA PRO A 82 -12.52 -0.91 -20.35
C PRO A 82 -11.35 -1.36 -19.46
N PRO A 83 -10.29 -1.96 -20.05
CA PRO A 83 -9.09 -2.30 -19.30
C PRO A 83 -8.31 -1.05 -18.93
N PHE A 84 -7.63 -1.08 -17.79
CA PHE A 84 -6.66 -0.05 -17.42
C PHE A 84 -5.37 -0.24 -18.22
N ARG A 85 -4.89 0.83 -18.86
CA ARG A 85 -3.68 0.83 -19.69
C ARG A 85 -2.69 1.91 -19.29
N GLY A 86 -2.73 2.35 -18.04
CA GLY A 86 -1.89 3.41 -17.52
C GLY A 86 -0.99 2.95 -16.39
N THR A 87 -0.38 3.92 -15.72
CA THR A 87 0.30 3.72 -14.42
C THR A 87 -0.41 4.59 -13.39
N ILE A 88 -0.54 4.12 -12.15
CA ILE A 88 -1.01 4.97 -11.05
C ILE A 88 0.22 5.59 -10.39
N VAL A 89 0.21 6.91 -10.25
CA VAL A 89 1.20 7.65 -9.46
C VAL A 89 0.50 8.17 -8.21
N ILE A 90 1.12 7.95 -7.06
CA ILE A 90 0.59 8.36 -5.76
C ILE A 90 1.52 9.44 -5.22
N SER A 91 0.99 10.63 -4.99
CA SER A 91 1.74 11.77 -4.46
C SER A 91 1.05 12.30 -3.20
N GLN A 92 1.63 12.02 -2.05
CA GLN A 92 1.08 12.36 -0.75
C GLN A 92 2.20 12.43 0.30
N ASN A 93 1.91 13.02 1.47
CA ASN A 93 2.90 13.17 2.53
C ASN A 93 2.97 11.94 3.44
N LEU A 94 1.83 11.30 3.70
CA LEU A 94 1.75 10.10 4.53
C LEU A 94 2.03 8.81 3.74
N PRO A 95 2.61 7.76 4.36
CA PRO A 95 2.77 6.46 3.72
C PRO A 95 1.45 5.85 3.24
N VAL A 96 1.51 5.09 2.14
CA VAL A 96 0.37 4.32 1.63
C VAL A 96 0.06 3.16 2.57
N VAL A 97 -1.16 3.12 3.08
CA VAL A 97 -1.68 1.98 3.86
C VAL A 97 -2.62 1.16 2.97
N ALA A 98 -2.26 -0.10 2.70
CA ALA A 98 -3.00 -0.98 1.81
C ALA A 98 -2.69 -2.46 2.12
N SER A 99 -3.41 -3.40 1.48
CA SER A 99 -3.03 -4.81 1.57
C SER A 99 -1.62 -5.08 1.02
N LYS A 100 -1.01 -6.18 1.48
CA LYS A 100 0.28 -6.69 0.96
C LYS A 100 0.29 -6.79 -0.57
N ALA A 101 -0.85 -7.15 -1.16
CA ALA A 101 -0.98 -7.30 -2.59
C ALA A 101 -0.76 -5.96 -3.32
N VAL A 102 -1.30 -4.86 -2.80
CA VAL A 102 -1.08 -3.52 -3.37
C VAL A 102 0.32 -3.03 -3.04
N LEU A 103 0.74 -3.13 -1.78
CA LEU A 103 2.05 -2.65 -1.35
C LEU A 103 3.20 -3.31 -2.12
N SER A 104 3.11 -4.61 -2.41
CA SER A 104 4.17 -5.33 -3.15
C SER A 104 4.39 -4.89 -4.59
N ARG A 105 3.50 -4.04 -5.11
CA ARG A 105 3.49 -3.55 -6.49
C ARG A 105 3.84 -2.07 -6.62
N ILE A 106 4.15 -1.40 -5.51
CA ILE A 106 4.49 0.03 -5.48
C ILE A 106 6.01 0.16 -5.35
N CYS A 107 6.60 0.95 -6.24
CA CYS A 107 7.96 1.47 -6.08
C CYS A 107 7.85 2.88 -5.48
N HIS A 108 8.41 3.09 -4.29
CA HIS A 108 8.24 4.32 -3.53
C HIS A 108 9.51 5.15 -3.57
N LEU A 109 9.36 6.43 -3.88
CA LEU A 109 10.42 7.43 -3.81
C LEU A 109 10.10 8.36 -2.65
N PHE A 110 11.05 8.51 -1.72
CA PHE A 110 10.92 9.38 -0.58
C PHE A 110 11.78 10.64 -0.77
N PHE A 111 11.18 11.82 -0.63
CA PHE A 111 11.87 13.09 -0.77
C PHE A 111 11.98 13.77 0.60
N ALA A 112 13.16 13.68 1.22
CA ALA A 112 13.46 14.30 2.50
C ALA A 112 13.91 15.76 2.35
N LEU A 113 13.66 16.59 3.37
CA LEU A 113 14.12 17.99 3.41
C LEU A 113 15.58 18.11 3.87
N ASP A 114 16.12 17.08 4.52
CA ASP A 114 17.41 17.14 5.23
C ASP A 114 18.61 17.44 4.33
N ASN A 115 18.51 17.15 3.03
CA ASN A 115 19.57 17.34 2.04
C ASN A 115 19.30 18.52 1.09
N GLN A 116 18.39 19.43 1.44
CA GLN A 116 18.14 20.62 0.61
C GLN A 116 19.31 21.61 0.71
N THR A 117 19.81 22.00 -0.46
CA THR A 117 20.90 22.96 -0.63
C THR A 117 20.45 24.12 -1.51
N ARG A 118 21.23 25.21 -1.54
CA ARG A 118 21.00 26.30 -2.49
C ARG A 118 21.08 25.84 -3.95
N ASP A 119 21.95 24.86 -4.23
CA ASP A 119 22.08 24.29 -5.57
C ASP A 119 20.85 23.46 -5.96
N SER A 120 20.27 22.69 -5.03
CA SER A 120 19.03 21.95 -5.30
C SER A 120 17.83 22.88 -5.46
N GLU A 121 17.76 23.98 -4.70
CA GLU A 121 16.73 25.01 -4.89
C GLU A 121 16.86 25.66 -6.28
N ALA A 122 18.08 26.05 -6.66
CA ALA A 122 18.34 26.61 -7.98
C ALA A 122 18.00 25.61 -9.10
N ALA A 123 18.24 24.31 -8.89
CA ALA A 123 17.84 23.26 -9.83
C ALA A 123 16.32 23.11 -9.94
N ALA A 124 15.60 23.14 -8.82
CA ALA A 124 14.14 23.09 -8.81
C ALA A 124 13.54 24.28 -9.56
N ARG A 125 14.02 25.50 -9.31
CA ARG A 125 13.60 26.71 -10.04
C ARG A 125 13.87 26.63 -11.54
N ARG A 126 15.00 26.02 -11.97
CA ARG A 126 15.25 25.77 -13.39
C ARG A 126 14.21 24.84 -13.99
N ILE A 127 13.86 23.75 -13.30
CA ILE A 127 12.83 22.81 -13.77
C ILE A 127 11.47 23.50 -13.86
N GLU A 128 11.10 24.33 -12.88
CA GLU A 128 9.85 25.09 -12.87
C GLU A 128 9.75 26.07 -14.04
N ALA A 129 10.86 26.71 -14.40
CA ALA A 129 10.91 27.70 -15.48
C ALA A 129 10.80 27.11 -16.89
N LEU A 130 11.15 25.82 -17.09
CA LEU A 130 11.06 25.16 -18.40
C LEU A 130 9.62 25.19 -18.94
N GLN A 131 9.42 25.63 -20.17
CA GLN A 131 8.12 25.58 -20.83
C GLN A 131 7.94 24.26 -21.60
N THR A 132 6.73 24.02 -22.09
CA THR A 132 6.42 22.79 -22.85
C THR A 132 7.23 22.73 -24.15
N GLU A 133 7.42 23.87 -24.80
CA GLU A 133 8.17 24.01 -26.06
C GLU A 133 9.65 23.65 -25.88
N ASP A 134 10.20 23.85 -24.68
CA ASP A 134 11.61 23.56 -24.38
C ASP A 134 11.89 22.04 -24.34
N VAL A 135 10.88 21.22 -24.00
CA VAL A 135 11.10 19.81 -23.63
C VAL A 135 10.18 18.79 -24.32
N SER A 136 9.16 19.23 -25.04
CA SER A 136 8.16 18.34 -25.67
C SER A 136 8.72 17.47 -26.81
N HIS A 137 9.89 17.83 -27.37
CA HIS A 137 10.61 17.01 -28.35
C HIS A 137 11.01 15.63 -27.79
N PHE A 138 11.13 15.51 -26.46
CA PHE A 138 11.47 14.26 -25.78
C PHE A 138 10.55 13.10 -26.18
N LEU A 139 9.24 13.33 -26.26
CA LEU A 139 8.29 12.29 -26.69
C LEU A 139 8.58 11.79 -28.11
N VAL A 140 8.92 12.71 -29.02
CA VAL A 140 9.23 12.37 -30.41
C VAL A 140 10.51 11.53 -30.48
N ASP A 141 11.52 11.86 -29.69
CA ASP A 141 12.78 11.13 -29.67
C ASP A 141 12.64 9.73 -29.09
N ILE A 142 11.81 9.57 -28.03
CA ILE A 142 11.44 8.26 -27.48
C ILE A 142 10.72 7.41 -28.53
N LEU A 143 9.72 7.96 -29.22
CA LEU A 143 8.94 7.23 -30.23
C LEU A 143 9.79 6.81 -31.42
N LYS A 144 10.76 7.63 -31.86
CA LYS A 144 11.71 7.25 -32.91
C LYS A 144 12.63 6.10 -32.53
N MET A 145 12.81 5.85 -31.24
CA MET A 145 13.66 4.79 -30.71
C MET A 145 12.86 3.64 -30.07
N GLU A 146 11.53 3.60 -30.24
CA GLU A 146 10.63 2.66 -29.55
C GLU A 146 11.13 1.21 -29.60
N ASP A 147 11.41 0.68 -30.79
CA ASP A 147 11.87 -0.70 -30.98
C ASP A 147 13.14 -1.01 -30.17
N LYS A 148 14.10 -0.08 -30.17
CA LYS A 148 15.38 -0.24 -29.46
C LYS A 148 15.21 -0.13 -27.96
N ILE A 149 14.37 0.80 -27.50
CA ILE A 149 14.03 0.98 -26.09
C ILE A 149 13.36 -0.29 -25.55
N LEU A 150 12.37 -0.82 -26.27
CA LEU A 150 11.68 -2.04 -25.88
C LEU A 150 12.62 -3.25 -25.90
N GLN A 151 13.50 -3.35 -26.90
CA GLN A 151 14.51 -4.41 -26.96
C GLN A 151 15.42 -4.38 -25.72
N VAL A 152 16.05 -3.24 -25.41
CA VAL A 152 16.91 -3.12 -24.23
C VAL A 152 16.15 -3.41 -22.94
N PHE A 153 14.91 -2.93 -22.82
CA PHE A 153 14.06 -3.22 -21.68
C PHE A 153 13.84 -4.73 -21.48
N PHE A 154 13.38 -5.44 -22.51
CA PHE A 154 13.09 -6.87 -22.39
C PHE A 154 14.35 -7.73 -22.20
N ASP A 155 15.46 -7.35 -22.84
CA ASP A 155 16.74 -8.07 -22.73
C ASP A 155 17.36 -7.94 -21.34
N THR A 156 17.22 -6.79 -20.68
CA THR A 156 17.87 -6.51 -19.38
C THR A 156 17.00 -6.83 -18.17
N LYS A 157 15.67 -6.78 -18.29
CA LYS A 157 14.74 -6.87 -17.15
C LYS A 157 14.89 -8.15 -16.34
N ILE A 158 15.06 -9.30 -16.99
CA ILE A 158 15.19 -10.58 -16.27
C ILE A 158 16.50 -10.64 -15.48
N ALA A 159 17.60 -10.11 -16.02
CA ALA A 159 18.87 -10.05 -15.33
C ALA A 159 18.79 -9.18 -14.06
N HIS A 160 18.14 -8.02 -14.14
CA HIS A 160 17.89 -7.15 -12.98
C HIS A 160 16.99 -7.80 -11.93
N GLU A 161 15.94 -8.51 -12.36
CA GLU A 161 15.06 -9.22 -11.43
C GLU A 161 15.79 -10.33 -10.66
N ASN A 162 16.64 -11.09 -11.34
CA ASN A 162 17.45 -12.12 -10.70
C ASN A 162 18.47 -11.50 -9.74
N TRP A 163 19.15 -10.43 -10.16
CA TRP A 163 20.08 -9.71 -9.30
C TRP A 163 19.43 -9.22 -8.00
N LEU A 164 18.21 -8.65 -8.07
CA LEU A 164 17.47 -8.22 -6.86
C LEU A 164 17.17 -9.39 -5.93
N LYS A 165 16.74 -10.53 -6.47
CA LYS A 165 16.44 -11.75 -5.69
C LYS A 165 17.70 -12.31 -5.03
N ASP A 166 18.78 -12.44 -5.80
CA ASP A 166 20.07 -12.96 -5.34
C ASP A 166 20.69 -12.03 -4.29
N SER A 167 20.38 -10.73 -4.35
CA SER A 167 20.81 -9.72 -3.38
C SER A 167 19.93 -9.66 -2.12
N GLY A 168 18.91 -10.52 -2.00
CA GLY A 168 18.13 -10.71 -0.76
C GLY A 168 16.69 -10.21 -0.78
N VAL A 169 16.18 -9.67 -1.89
CA VAL A 169 14.76 -9.28 -2.01
C VAL A 169 13.90 -10.54 -2.11
N LYS A 170 13.10 -10.83 -1.07
CA LYS A 170 12.35 -12.10 -0.94
C LYS A 170 11.06 -12.08 -1.76
N ALA A 171 10.30 -10.98 -1.72
CA ALA A 171 9.03 -10.88 -2.41
C ALA A 171 9.22 -10.75 -3.93
N PHE A 172 8.79 -11.76 -4.68
CA PHE A 172 8.94 -11.79 -6.14
C PHE A 172 8.30 -10.59 -6.86
N ARG A 173 7.15 -10.09 -6.37
CA ARG A 173 6.51 -8.90 -6.96
C ARG A 173 7.31 -7.63 -6.72
N VAL A 174 7.99 -7.50 -5.58
CA VAL A 174 8.87 -6.36 -5.29
C VAL A 174 10.05 -6.37 -6.24
N ALA A 175 10.74 -7.52 -6.38
CA ALA A 175 11.82 -7.68 -7.33
C ALA A 175 11.38 -7.38 -8.77
N HIS A 176 10.22 -7.90 -9.18
CA HIS A 176 9.65 -7.67 -10.52
C HIS A 176 9.44 -6.17 -10.82
N CYS A 177 8.77 -5.44 -9.92
CA CYS A 177 8.48 -4.02 -10.11
C CYS A 177 9.74 -3.15 -10.16
N HIS A 178 10.70 -3.41 -9.28
CA HIS A 178 11.94 -2.64 -9.23
C HIS A 178 12.87 -2.97 -10.41
N ALA A 179 12.86 -4.21 -10.90
CA ALA A 179 13.58 -4.60 -12.11
C ALA A 179 13.07 -3.86 -13.37
N GLN A 180 11.78 -3.54 -13.44
CA GLN A 180 11.23 -2.73 -14.55
C GLN A 180 11.81 -1.32 -14.54
N ILE A 181 12.04 -0.72 -13.37
CA ILE A 181 12.69 0.60 -13.26
C ILE A 181 14.13 0.53 -13.77
N LEU A 182 14.90 -0.49 -13.34
CA LEU A 182 16.29 -0.67 -13.78
C LEU A 182 16.39 -0.90 -15.29
N ALA A 183 15.55 -1.77 -15.84
CA ALA A 183 15.51 -2.06 -17.27
C ALA A 183 15.12 -0.82 -18.10
N MET A 184 14.15 -0.04 -17.60
CA MET A 184 13.77 1.21 -18.25
C MET A 184 14.89 2.25 -18.16
N PHE A 185 15.59 2.34 -17.03
CA PHE A 185 16.75 3.22 -16.89
C PHE A 185 17.86 2.86 -17.88
N ASP A 186 18.15 1.57 -18.08
CA ASP A 186 19.08 1.11 -19.10
C ASP A 186 18.65 1.52 -20.50
N ALA A 187 17.37 1.36 -20.83
CA ALA A 187 16.81 1.76 -22.11
C ALA A 187 16.85 3.29 -22.31
N MET A 188 16.62 4.08 -21.26
CA MET A 188 16.64 5.55 -21.32
C MET A 188 18.02 6.13 -21.64
N LYS A 189 19.11 5.39 -21.40
CA LYS A 189 20.47 5.82 -21.80
C LYS A 189 20.62 5.96 -23.33
N LEU A 190 19.77 5.32 -24.12
CA LEU A 190 19.77 5.47 -25.59
C LEU A 190 19.36 6.89 -26.01
N VAL A 191 18.41 7.50 -25.29
CA VAL A 191 17.88 8.85 -25.56
C VAL A 191 18.61 9.91 -24.73
N LEU A 192 19.05 9.55 -23.53
CA LEU A 192 19.77 10.41 -22.59
C LEU A 192 21.12 9.77 -22.20
N PRO A 193 22.16 9.82 -23.06
CA PRO A 193 23.44 9.15 -22.82
C PRO A 193 24.14 9.57 -21.54
N ASP A 194 23.89 10.81 -21.11
CA ASP A 194 24.39 11.38 -19.88
C ASP A 194 23.97 10.61 -18.62
N LEU A 195 22.87 9.84 -18.67
CA LEU A 195 22.44 8.97 -17.56
C LEU A 195 23.46 7.89 -17.20
N GLN A 196 24.39 7.54 -18.11
CA GLN A 196 25.44 6.57 -17.84
C GLN A 196 26.26 6.92 -16.58
N ARG A 197 26.45 8.22 -16.30
CA ARG A 197 27.19 8.69 -15.11
C ARG A 197 26.50 8.34 -13.79
N LEU A 198 25.19 8.07 -13.83
CA LEU A 198 24.34 7.80 -12.67
C LEU A 198 24.09 6.30 -12.45
N ASP A 199 24.68 5.42 -13.28
CA ASP A 199 24.35 3.99 -13.30
C ASP A 199 24.44 3.31 -11.93
N GLY A 200 25.59 3.43 -11.26
CA GLY A 200 25.77 2.87 -9.92
C GLY A 200 24.84 3.48 -8.87
N ALA A 201 24.60 4.79 -8.95
CA ALA A 201 23.74 5.50 -8.00
C ALA A 201 22.26 5.08 -8.14
N VAL A 202 21.75 5.00 -9.37
CA VAL A 202 20.38 4.55 -9.63
C VAL A 202 20.21 3.09 -9.28
N LYS A 203 21.18 2.24 -9.62
CA LYS A 203 21.13 0.81 -9.27
C LYS A 203 21.08 0.60 -7.75
N GLN A 204 21.90 1.33 -7.00
CA GLN A 204 21.90 1.28 -5.55
C GLN A 204 20.59 1.81 -4.96
N GLU A 205 20.08 2.93 -5.47
CA GLU A 205 18.83 3.53 -4.97
C GLU A 205 17.63 2.61 -5.18
N VAL A 206 17.50 2.03 -6.38
CA VAL A 206 16.42 1.07 -6.65
C VAL A 206 16.52 -0.18 -5.79
N PHE A 207 17.74 -0.63 -5.44
CA PHE A 207 17.93 -1.72 -4.48
C PHE A 207 17.53 -1.33 -3.06
N ASN A 208 17.84 -0.12 -2.61
CA ASN A 208 17.41 0.40 -1.32
C ASN A 208 15.87 0.44 -1.26
N MET A 209 15.22 1.01 -2.29
CA MET A 209 13.76 1.04 -2.43
C MET A 209 13.15 -0.37 -2.36
N ALA A 210 13.73 -1.34 -3.08
CA ALA A 210 13.25 -2.71 -3.10
C ALA A 210 13.39 -3.39 -1.73
N THR A 211 14.52 -3.16 -1.05
CA THR A 211 14.82 -3.72 0.28
C THR A 211 13.88 -3.16 1.34
N GLU A 212 13.71 -1.85 1.40
CA GLU A 212 12.78 -1.19 2.32
C GLU A 212 11.35 -1.67 2.08
N ARG A 213 10.97 -1.82 0.80
CA ARG A 213 9.66 -2.35 0.45
C ARG A 213 9.49 -3.79 0.93
N ASP A 214 10.46 -4.67 0.68
CA ASP A 214 10.41 -6.08 1.10
C ASP A 214 10.30 -6.21 2.62
N GLN A 215 11.02 -5.37 3.38
CA GLN A 215 10.92 -5.29 4.84
C GLN A 215 9.54 -4.79 5.31
N THR A 216 9.01 -3.74 4.67
CA THR A 216 7.68 -3.21 4.98
C THR A 216 6.57 -4.23 4.71
N LEU A 217 6.75 -5.09 3.70
CA LEU A 217 5.86 -6.22 3.45
C LEU A 217 5.95 -7.34 4.49
N ASP A 218 6.89 -7.27 5.43
CA ASP A 218 7.01 -8.16 6.59
C ASP A 218 6.52 -7.51 7.90
N THR A 219 6.38 -6.17 7.94
CA THR A 219 5.78 -5.42 9.06
C THR A 219 4.26 -5.61 9.21
N GLU A 220 3.79 -5.75 10.45
CA GLU A 220 2.38 -5.88 10.82
C GLU A 220 1.57 -4.61 10.50
N HIS A 221 0.27 -4.75 10.20
CA HIS A 221 -0.58 -3.60 9.89
C HIS A 221 -0.76 -2.71 11.14
N PRO A 222 -0.68 -1.36 11.06
CA PRO A 222 -0.81 -0.48 12.23
C PRO A 222 -2.06 -0.72 13.07
N LEU A 223 -3.21 -0.93 12.43
CA LEU A 223 -4.45 -1.30 13.13
C LEU A 223 -4.35 -2.63 13.89
N ASN A 224 -3.64 -3.62 13.34
CA ASN A 224 -3.42 -4.89 14.03
C ASN A 224 -2.49 -4.69 15.24
N ILE A 225 -1.43 -3.89 15.09
CA ILE A 225 -0.53 -3.52 16.20
C ILE A 225 -1.35 -2.89 17.33
N GLN A 226 -2.12 -1.83 17.05
CA GLN A 226 -2.96 -1.18 18.05
C GLN A 226 -3.95 -2.16 18.70
N PHE A 227 -4.61 -3.00 17.90
CA PHE A 227 -5.58 -3.96 18.41
C PHE A 227 -4.93 -4.99 19.35
N PHE A 228 -3.80 -5.59 18.95
CA PHE A 228 -3.12 -6.59 19.76
C PHE A 228 -2.44 -5.98 20.99
N ASP A 229 -1.96 -4.73 20.93
CA ASP A 229 -1.48 -4.01 22.10
C ASP A 229 -2.60 -3.79 23.13
N VAL A 230 -3.80 -3.39 22.68
CA VAL A 230 -4.97 -3.25 23.57
C VAL A 230 -5.39 -4.61 24.10
N LEU A 231 -5.40 -5.64 23.26
CA LEU A 231 -5.73 -7.02 23.64
C LEU A 231 -4.78 -7.53 24.73
N GLU A 232 -3.48 -7.28 24.59
CA GLU A 232 -2.46 -7.62 25.57
C GLU A 232 -2.68 -6.86 26.88
N ARG A 233 -2.95 -5.55 26.83
CA ARG A 233 -3.26 -4.75 28.03
C ARG A 233 -4.52 -5.20 28.77
N LEU A 234 -5.55 -5.61 28.03
CA LEU A 234 -6.77 -6.18 28.62
C LEU A 234 -6.50 -7.55 29.26
N ASN A 235 -5.56 -8.33 28.70
CA ASN A 235 -5.19 -9.65 29.20
C ASN A 235 -4.09 -9.63 30.27
N ALA A 236 -3.37 -8.51 30.42
CA ALA A 236 -2.28 -8.36 31.37
C ALA A 236 -2.75 -8.58 32.81
N ALA A 237 -1.88 -9.15 33.64
CA ALA A 237 -2.14 -9.26 35.06
C ALA A 237 -2.31 -7.85 35.67
N PRO A 238 -3.15 -7.69 36.72
CA PRO A 238 -3.20 -6.44 37.45
C PRO A 238 -1.79 -6.13 37.94
N ASN A 239 -1.17 -5.10 37.37
CA ASN A 239 -0.11 -4.41 38.09
C ASN A 239 -0.77 -3.85 39.35
N THR A 240 -0.23 -4.19 40.51
CA THR A 240 -0.47 -3.44 41.75
C THR A 240 0.00 -2.01 41.51
N ILE A 241 -0.86 -1.19 40.92
CA ILE A 241 -0.71 0.25 40.90
C ILE A 241 -1.29 0.71 42.24
N GLU A 242 -0.40 1.06 43.18
CA GLU A 242 -0.80 1.82 44.36
C GLU A 242 -1.48 3.11 43.89
N GLY A 243 -2.78 3.26 44.16
CA GLY A 243 -3.47 4.54 44.05
C GLY A 243 -4.77 4.58 43.23
N ALA A 244 -5.16 3.53 42.50
CA ALA A 244 -6.46 3.50 41.82
C ALA A 244 -7.25 2.24 42.21
N GLY A 245 -8.36 2.42 42.90
CA GLY A 245 -9.24 1.36 43.42
C GLY A 245 -10.03 0.56 42.37
N HIS A 246 -9.44 0.27 41.22
CA HIS A 246 -9.99 -0.65 40.23
C HIS A 246 -9.03 -1.82 40.03
N HIS A 247 -9.31 -2.93 40.72
CA HIS A 247 -8.63 -4.21 40.49
C HIS A 247 -8.93 -4.67 39.05
N ILE A 248 -7.99 -4.51 38.12
CA ILE A 248 -8.09 -5.09 36.78
C ILE A 248 -7.89 -6.60 36.95
N ARG A 249 -8.99 -7.37 37.13
CA ARG A 249 -8.92 -8.84 37.07
C ARG A 249 -8.29 -9.23 35.74
N ARG A 250 -7.46 -10.29 35.69
CA ARG A 250 -7.08 -10.93 34.42
C ARG A 250 -8.36 -11.27 33.66
N LEU A 251 -8.66 -10.50 32.61
CA LEU A 251 -9.77 -10.80 31.72
C LEU A 251 -9.28 -11.95 30.85
N HIS A 252 -9.60 -13.18 31.25
CA HIS A 252 -9.36 -14.33 30.38
C HIS A 252 -10.22 -14.14 29.14
N ILE A 253 -9.61 -13.65 28.06
CA ILE A 253 -10.29 -13.31 26.80
C ILE A 253 -10.13 -14.39 25.72
N ASN A 254 -9.25 -15.38 25.95
CA ASN A 254 -9.09 -16.50 25.03
C ASN A 254 -10.14 -17.59 25.31
N HIS A 255 -11.10 -17.76 24.40
CA HIS A 255 -12.12 -18.81 24.46
C HIS A 255 -11.61 -20.19 24.04
N SER A 256 -10.44 -20.28 23.40
CA SER A 256 -9.90 -21.54 22.87
C SER A 256 -9.33 -22.41 23.97
N LYS A 257 -9.74 -23.68 24.03
CA LYS A 257 -9.10 -24.71 24.86
C LYS A 257 -7.73 -25.16 24.34
N ASN A 258 -7.44 -24.90 23.06
CA ASN A 258 -6.15 -25.23 22.46
C ASN A 258 -5.16 -24.08 22.73
N PRO A 259 -4.02 -24.32 23.41
CA PRO A 259 -3.02 -23.30 23.72
C PRO A 259 -2.36 -22.69 22.48
N ASP A 260 -2.35 -23.39 21.35
CA ASP A 260 -1.78 -22.89 20.09
C ASP A 260 -2.72 -21.92 19.35
N LEU A 261 -3.93 -21.72 19.86
CA LEU A 261 -4.95 -20.89 19.25
C LEU A 261 -5.44 -19.80 20.19
N LEU A 262 -5.58 -18.60 19.62
CA LEU A 262 -6.27 -17.48 20.22
C LEU A 262 -7.67 -17.38 19.60
N ALA A 263 -8.72 -17.64 20.39
CA ALA A 263 -10.10 -17.44 19.97
C ALA A 263 -10.73 -16.30 20.77
N ILE A 264 -11.05 -15.19 20.11
CA ILE A 264 -11.59 -13.98 20.76
C ILE A 264 -12.97 -13.63 20.22
N SER A 265 -13.82 -13.10 21.09
CA SER A 265 -15.12 -12.54 20.73
C SER A 265 -14.99 -11.05 20.46
N MET A 266 -15.13 -10.61 19.20
CA MET A 266 -15.02 -9.18 18.84
C MET A 266 -15.98 -8.28 19.63
N PRO A 267 -17.27 -8.62 19.81
CA PRO A 267 -18.16 -7.82 20.65
C PRO A 267 -17.66 -7.67 22.10
N GLU A 268 -17.13 -8.74 22.67
CA GLU A 268 -16.61 -8.75 24.05
C GLU A 268 -15.36 -7.88 24.19
N ILE A 269 -14.39 -8.01 23.27
CA ILE A 269 -13.19 -7.17 23.28
C ILE A 269 -13.53 -5.68 23.18
N TYR A 270 -14.47 -5.31 22.32
CA TYR A 270 -14.87 -3.91 22.19
C TYR A 270 -15.65 -3.40 23.41
N GLN A 271 -16.48 -4.25 24.01
CA GLN A 271 -17.16 -3.91 25.26
C GLN A 271 -16.14 -3.64 26.38
N LEU A 272 -15.15 -4.52 26.53
CA LEU A 272 -14.08 -4.38 27.52
C LEU A 272 -13.22 -3.15 27.23
N ALA A 273 -12.81 -2.93 25.98
CA ALA A 273 -12.03 -1.74 25.63
C ALA A 273 -12.77 -0.45 25.99
N ASN A 274 -14.07 -0.36 25.73
CA ASN A 274 -14.88 0.79 26.13
C ASN A 274 -14.98 0.95 27.66
N GLU A 275 -15.16 -0.14 28.40
CA GLU A 275 -15.23 -0.13 29.87
C GLU A 275 -13.92 0.40 30.49
N TYR A 276 -12.78 -0.05 29.97
CA TYR A 276 -11.45 0.35 30.43
C TYR A 276 -10.88 1.58 29.70
N ARG A 277 -11.68 2.23 28.85
CA ARG A 277 -11.33 3.44 28.08
C ARG A 277 -10.08 3.28 27.21
N TYR A 278 -9.87 2.09 26.65
CA TYR A 278 -8.91 1.88 25.57
C TYR A 278 -9.52 2.28 24.23
N ASP A 279 -8.73 2.98 23.42
CA ASP A 279 -9.12 3.34 22.08
C ASP A 279 -8.86 2.18 21.11
N LEU A 280 -9.93 1.71 20.45
CA LEU A 280 -9.88 0.69 19.41
C LEU A 280 -10.44 1.25 18.10
N PRO A 281 -9.82 0.92 16.95
CA PRO A 281 -10.36 1.29 15.66
C PRO A 281 -11.78 0.71 15.44
N PRO A 282 -12.60 1.28 14.54
CA PRO A 282 -13.92 0.74 14.22
C PRO A 282 -13.88 -0.74 13.81
N GLN A 283 -14.88 -1.54 14.24
CA GLN A 283 -14.95 -2.97 13.92
C GLN A 283 -14.92 -3.27 12.42
N SER A 284 -15.51 -2.39 11.60
CA SER A 284 -15.51 -2.51 10.13
C SER A 284 -14.09 -2.59 9.56
N ASP A 285 -13.21 -1.77 10.11
CA ASP A 285 -11.84 -1.59 9.61
C ASP A 285 -10.96 -2.73 10.12
N MET A 286 -11.16 -3.11 11.40
CA MET A 286 -10.47 -4.26 12.00
C MET A 286 -10.78 -5.58 11.31
N HIS A 287 -12.01 -5.78 10.82
CA HIS A 287 -12.35 -7.00 10.09
C HIS A 287 -11.45 -7.22 8.86
N HIS A 288 -11.10 -6.18 8.13
CA HIS A 288 -10.20 -6.31 7.00
C HIS A 288 -8.75 -6.48 7.45
N ALA A 289 -8.30 -5.66 8.42
CA ALA A 289 -6.92 -5.69 8.92
C ALA A 289 -6.55 -7.02 9.60
N LEU A 290 -7.40 -7.54 10.50
CA LEU A 290 -7.12 -8.76 11.27
C LEU A 290 -6.99 -10.00 10.40
N ARG A 291 -7.69 -10.06 9.24
CA ARG A 291 -7.53 -11.16 8.29
C ARG A 291 -6.13 -11.23 7.69
N GLN A 292 -5.38 -10.13 7.75
CA GLN A 292 -4.02 -10.00 7.24
C GLN A 292 -2.96 -10.04 8.36
N SER A 293 -3.38 -10.29 9.61
CA SER A 293 -2.51 -10.38 10.77
C SER A 293 -1.44 -11.47 10.62
N ARG A 294 -0.21 -11.15 10.99
CA ARG A 294 0.98 -12.01 10.92
C ARG A 294 1.49 -12.41 12.28
N GLN A 295 1.47 -11.49 13.25
CA GLN A 295 1.85 -11.77 14.64
C GLN A 295 0.95 -12.88 15.19
N PHE A 296 -0.36 -12.71 15.07
CA PHE A 296 -1.34 -13.76 15.33
C PHE A 296 -1.94 -14.18 13.99
N LYS A 297 -1.48 -15.28 13.42
CA LYS A 297 -1.85 -15.67 12.06
C LYS A 297 -3.33 -16.04 11.99
N PHE A 298 -4.10 -15.32 11.17
CA PHE A 298 -5.54 -15.53 11.08
C PHE A 298 -5.91 -16.93 10.56
N VAL A 299 -6.86 -17.59 11.24
CA VAL A 299 -7.38 -18.92 10.88
C VAL A 299 -8.79 -18.83 10.33
N ALA A 300 -9.71 -18.21 11.09
CA ALA A 300 -11.12 -18.15 10.72
C ALA A 300 -11.86 -17.01 11.42
N ALA A 301 -12.82 -16.42 10.73
CA ALA A 301 -13.75 -15.44 11.30
C ALA A 301 -15.08 -16.13 11.63
N ASN A 302 -15.73 -15.70 12.71
CA ASN A 302 -17.04 -16.20 13.15
C ASN A 302 -17.11 -17.73 13.29
N LYS A 303 -16.01 -18.37 13.69
CA LYS A 303 -15.99 -19.81 13.96
C LYS A 303 -16.67 -20.09 15.29
N THR A 304 -17.57 -21.07 15.33
CA THR A 304 -18.15 -21.52 16.60
C THR A 304 -17.09 -22.26 17.40
N VAL A 305 -16.79 -21.78 18.61
CA VAL A 305 -15.83 -22.36 19.55
C VAL A 305 -16.56 -22.69 20.85
N ALA A 306 -16.30 -23.86 21.42
CA ALA A 306 -16.74 -24.19 22.77
C ALA A 306 -15.87 -23.45 23.79
N SER A 307 -16.39 -22.33 24.29
CA SER A 307 -15.67 -21.40 25.16
C SER A 307 -15.19 -22.07 26.44
N GLN A 308 -13.90 -21.97 26.72
CA GLN A 308 -13.36 -22.38 28.03
C GLN A 308 -13.75 -21.44 29.16
N ILE A 309 -14.04 -20.18 28.86
CA ILE A 309 -14.38 -19.14 29.84
C ILE A 309 -15.83 -19.28 30.32
N THR A 310 -16.75 -19.46 29.37
CA THR A 310 -18.20 -19.43 29.64
C THR A 310 -18.83 -20.83 29.61
N GLY A 311 -18.10 -21.86 29.17
CA GLY A 311 -18.60 -23.23 29.03
C GLY A 311 -19.64 -23.42 27.90
N ARG A 312 -19.95 -22.36 27.13
CA ARG A 312 -20.95 -22.37 26.05
C ARG A 312 -20.31 -22.16 24.68
N SER A 313 -21.03 -22.53 23.62
CA SER A 313 -20.62 -22.23 22.25
C SER A 313 -20.74 -20.73 21.96
N ILE A 314 -19.66 -20.11 21.47
CA ILE A 314 -19.60 -18.69 21.10
C ILE A 314 -18.96 -18.54 19.72
N ARG A 315 -19.29 -17.47 19.00
CA ARG A 315 -18.68 -17.14 17.71
C ARG A 315 -17.42 -16.32 17.94
N CYS A 316 -16.29 -16.86 17.53
CA CYS A 316 -14.98 -16.22 17.71
C CYS A 316 -14.29 -15.94 16.37
N TRP A 317 -13.40 -14.96 16.43
CA TRP A 317 -12.28 -14.84 15.51
C TRP A 317 -11.13 -15.65 16.06
N VAL A 318 -10.53 -16.49 15.22
CA VAL A 318 -9.53 -17.48 15.61
C VAL A 318 -8.21 -17.20 14.90
N PHE A 319 -7.13 -17.22 15.66
CA PHE A 319 -5.77 -16.98 15.21
C PHE A 319 -4.82 -18.07 15.76
N GLU A 320 -3.75 -18.38 15.04
CA GLU A 320 -2.63 -19.18 15.54
C GLU A 320 -1.75 -18.29 16.41
N MET A 321 -1.37 -18.80 17.58
CA MET A 321 -0.41 -18.16 18.45
C MET A 321 0.99 -18.23 17.83
N PRO A 322 1.79 -17.16 17.86
CA PRO A 322 3.17 -17.23 17.43
C PRO A 322 3.94 -18.17 18.37
N LYS A 323 4.79 -19.03 17.80
CA LYS A 323 5.51 -20.10 18.54
C LYS A 323 6.38 -19.61 19.71
N ASN A 324 6.65 -18.30 19.77
CA ASN A 324 7.50 -17.67 20.78
C ASN A 324 6.70 -16.87 21.83
N LEU A 325 5.37 -16.85 21.74
CA LEU A 325 4.51 -16.06 22.62
C LEU A 325 3.47 -16.96 23.29
N SER A 326 3.53 -17.05 24.61
CA SER A 326 2.45 -17.61 25.42
C SER A 326 1.72 -16.45 26.09
N LEU A 327 0.43 -16.27 25.78
CA LEU A 327 -0.46 -15.41 26.56
C LEU A 327 -0.73 -16.12 27.89
N THR A 328 0.13 -15.90 28.89
CA THR A 328 0.02 -16.51 30.23
C THR A 328 -0.84 -15.73 31.21
#